data_AF-A0A534KWV0-F1
#
_entry.id   AF-A0A534KWV0-F1
#
_cell.length_a   1.000
_cell.length_b   1.000
_cell.length_c   1.000
_cell.angle_alpha   90.00
_cell.angle_beta   90.00
_cell.angle_gamma   90.00
#
_symmetry.space_group_name_H-M   'P 1'
#
loop_
_entity.id
_entity.type
_entity.pdbx_description
1 polymer ?
#
loop_
_entity_poly.entity_id
_entity_poly.type
_entity_poly.pdbx_seq_one_letter_code
_entity_poly.pdbx_strand_id
1 'polypeptide(L)'
;MHVVRVSSKGQIVIPKEVRLRHRLGRGTDLVLLESGDALVLRKKADVEGILNDEFAPLLRGTEDALRDLWDDSENHVWDRV
;
A
#
# COMPACT_ATOMS: atom_id res chain seq x y z
N MET A 1 -15.55 -12.55 -20.58
CA MET A 1 -16.05 -12.83 -19.21
C MET A 1 -15.53 -14.19 -18.79
N HIS A 2 -15.05 -14.35 -17.55
CA HIS A 2 -14.62 -15.64 -17.02
C HIS A 2 -15.48 -15.98 -15.80
N VAL A 3 -16.08 -17.16 -15.79
CA VAL A 3 -16.74 -17.71 -14.60
C VAL A 3 -15.74 -18.65 -13.94
N VAL A 4 -15.41 -18.38 -12.68
CA VAL A 4 -14.50 -19.22 -11.89
C VAL A 4 -15.24 -19.76 -10.67
N ARG A 5 -14.88 -20.96 -10.24
CA ARG A 5 -15.46 -21.59 -9.05
C ARG A 5 -14.48 -21.48 -7.90
N VAL A 6 -15.00 -21.12 -6.73
CA VAL A 6 -14.27 -21.17 -5.46
C VAL A 6 -14.09 -22.64 -5.08
N SER A 7 -12.85 -23.04 -4.78
CA SER A 7 -12.53 -24.39 -4.32
C SER A 7 -13.07 -24.64 -2.91
N SER A 8 -13.02 -25.89 -2.45
CA SER A 8 -13.37 -26.23 -1.06
C SER A 8 -12.51 -25.52 -0.01
N LYS A 9 -11.36 -25.00 -0.40
CA LYS A 9 -10.44 -24.25 0.47
C LYS A 9 -10.59 -22.73 0.33
N GLY A 10 -11.62 -22.24 -0.37
CA GLY A 10 -11.82 -20.80 -0.58
C GLY A 10 -10.92 -20.19 -1.66
N GLN A 11 -10.24 -21.00 -2.47
CA GLN A 11 -9.30 -20.49 -3.49
C GLN A 11 -10.01 -20.31 -4.84
N ILE A 12 -9.65 -19.25 -5.56
CA ILE A 12 -10.01 -19.08 -6.97
C ILE A 12 -8.78 -19.26 -7.85
N VAL A 13 -8.97 -19.85 -9.02
CA VAL A 13 -7.92 -19.93 -10.05
C VAL A 13 -8.06 -18.74 -10.98
N ILE A 14 -7.02 -17.93 -11.08
CA ILE A 14 -6.97 -16.82 -12.05
C ILE A 14 -6.67 -17.39 -13.45
N PRO A 15 -7.56 -17.21 -14.44
CA PRO A 15 -7.37 -17.72 -15.80
C PRO A 15 -6.04 -17.26 -16.41
N LYS A 16 -5.45 -18.10 -17.27
CA LYS A 16 -4.11 -17.86 -17.84
C LYS A 16 -4.04 -16.51 -18.55
N GLU A 17 -5.08 -16.13 -19.29
CA GLU A 17 -5.13 -14.91 -20.08
C GLU A 17 -5.15 -13.67 -19.18
N VAL A 18 -5.86 -13.75 -18.05
CA VAL A 18 -5.90 -12.69 -17.03
C VAL A 18 -4.53 -12.57 -16.35
N ARG A 19 -3.90 -13.70 -16.00
CA ARG A 19 -2.55 -13.69 -15.43
C ARG A 19 -1.52 -13.05 -16.36
N LEU A 20 -1.54 -13.40 -17.65
CA LEU A 20 -0.62 -12.81 -18.63
C LEU A 20 -0.85 -11.30 -18.80
N ARG A 21 -2.12 -10.89 -18.95
CA ARG A 21 -2.48 -9.47 -19.15
C ARG A 21 -2.08 -8.60 -17.97
N HIS A 22 -2.23 -9.11 -16.75
CA HIS A 22 -1.91 -8.39 -15.51
C HIS A 22 -0.53 -8.74 -14.93
N ARG A 23 0.29 -9.51 -15.66
CA ARG A 23 1.63 -9.95 -15.27
C ARG A 23 1.67 -10.63 -13.89
N LEU A 24 0.66 -11.45 -13.59
CA LEU A 24 0.53 -12.20 -12.35
C LEU A 24 1.32 -13.52 -12.47
N GLY A 25 2.57 -13.45 -12.04
CA GLY A 25 3.48 -14.58 -11.96
C GLY A 25 3.20 -15.47 -10.74
N ARG A 26 3.99 -16.54 -10.62
CA ARG A 26 4.01 -17.34 -9.40
C ARG A 26 4.55 -16.47 -8.25
N GLY A 27 3.86 -16.51 -7.10
CA GLY A 27 4.29 -15.76 -5.91
C GLY A 27 4.03 -14.26 -5.97
N THR A 28 3.26 -13.77 -6.95
CA THR A 28 2.81 -12.38 -6.93
C THR A 28 1.86 -12.15 -5.75
N ASP A 29 2.26 -11.30 -4.82
CA ASP A 29 1.43 -10.89 -3.70
C ASP A 29 0.31 -9.94 -4.15
N LEU A 30 -0.91 -10.24 -3.71
CA LEU A 30 -2.10 -9.47 -4.00
C LEU A 30 -2.73 -8.97 -2.70
N VAL A 31 -3.15 -7.71 -2.71
CA VAL A 31 -4.06 -7.14 -1.72
C VAL A 31 -5.48 -7.38 -2.21
N LEU A 32 -6.30 -7.98 -1.35
CA LEU A 32 -7.73 -8.20 -1.58
C LEU A 32 -8.50 -7.10 -0.84
N LEU A 33 -9.29 -6.35 -1.59
CA LEU A 33 -10.15 -5.30 -1.08
C LEU A 33 -11.61 -5.67 -1.36
N GLU A 34 -12.47 -5.40 -0.39
CA GLU A 34 -13.92 -5.53 -0.54
C GLU A 34 -14.51 -4.18 -0.92
N SER A 35 -15.29 -4.14 -2.00
CA SER A 35 -15.92 -2.93 -2.52
C SER A 35 -17.37 -3.23 -2.87
N GLY A 36 -18.25 -3.10 -1.88
CA GLY A 36 -19.65 -3.49 -2.02
C GLY A 36 -19.80 -5.00 -2.19
N ASP A 37 -20.32 -5.42 -3.34
CA ASP A 37 -20.48 -6.83 -3.73
C ASP A 37 -19.30 -7.37 -4.56
N ALA A 38 -18.25 -6.58 -4.75
CA ALA A 38 -17.08 -6.93 -5.55
C ALA A 38 -15.83 -7.15 -4.72
N LEU A 39 -15.03 -8.14 -5.15
CA LEU A 39 -13.65 -8.33 -4.68
C LEU A 39 -12.68 -7.71 -5.69
N VAL A 40 -11.86 -6.78 -5.23
CA VAL A 40 -10.83 -6.12 -6.03
C VAL A 40 -9.46 -6.64 -5.60
N LEU A 41 -8.71 -7.18 -6.56
CA LEU A 41 -7.34 -7.65 -6.35
C LEU A 41 -6.35 -6.66 -6.95
N ARG A 42 -5.42 -6.15 -6.15
CA ARG A 42 -4.32 -5.28 -6.62
C ARG A 42 -2.98 -5.89 -6.25
N LYS A 43 -1.93 -5.67 -7.05
CA LYS A 43 -0.58 -6.08 -6.69
C LYS A 43 -0.13 -5.30 -5.46
N LYS A 44 0.42 -5.99 -4.47
CA LYS A 44 0.93 -5.35 -3.24
C LYS A 44 1.95 -4.25 -3.55
N ALA A 45 2.89 -4.52 -4.46
CA ALA A 45 3.88 -3.54 -4.89
C ALA A 45 3.28 -2.26 -5.49
N ASP A 46 2.15 -2.35 -6.21
CA ASP A 46 1.49 -1.17 -6.77
C ASP A 46 0.85 -0.33 -5.65
N VAL A 47 0.27 -0.98 -4.64
CA VAL A 47 -0.30 -0.30 -3.47
C VAL A 47 0.81 0.37 -2.65
N GLU A 48 1.93 -0.33 -2.43
CA GLU A 48 3.10 0.24 -1.74
C GLU A 48 3.68 1.42 -2.52
N GLY A 49 3.76 1.34 -3.84
CA GLY A 49 4.18 2.46 -4.68
C GLY A 49 3.29 3.70 -4.49
N ILE A 50 1.97 3.53 -4.55
CA ILE A 50 1.02 4.63 -4.31
C ILE A 50 1.21 5.21 -2.91
N LEU A 51 1.25 4.37 -1.86
CA LEU A 51 1.40 4.86 -0.49
C LEU A 51 2.74 5.58 -0.29
N ASN A 52 3.83 5.07 -0.85
CA ASN A 52 5.13 5.70 -0.71
C ASN A 52 5.20 7.01 -1.50
N ASP A 53 4.68 7.04 -2.73
CA ASP A 53 4.79 8.22 -3.59
C ASP A 53 3.82 9.33 -3.17
N GLU A 54 2.59 8.99 -2.79
CA GLU A 54 1.53 9.95 -2.43
C GLU A 54 1.77 10.58 -1.06
N PHE A 55 2.27 9.80 -0.09
CA PHE A 55 2.52 10.30 1.27
C PHE A 55 3.95 10.82 1.48
N ALA A 56 4.91 10.52 0.60
CA ALA A 56 6.27 11.04 0.72
C ALA A 56 6.36 12.58 0.83
N PRO A 57 5.60 13.38 0.05
CA PRO A 57 5.57 14.83 0.23
C PRO A 57 5.05 15.26 1.60
N LEU A 58 4.00 14.60 2.10
CA LEU A 58 3.42 14.90 3.41
C LEU A 58 4.37 14.55 4.55
N LEU A 59 5.02 13.38 4.47
CA LEU A 59 6.03 12.95 5.43
C LEU A 59 7.21 13.92 5.48
N ARG A 60 7.75 14.33 4.33
CA ARG A 60 8.82 15.32 4.25
C ARG A 60 8.41 16.66 4.87
N GLY A 61 7.25 17.19 4.48
CA GLY A 61 6.76 18.46 5.05
C GLY A 61 6.52 18.38 6.56
N THR A 62 6.12 17.22 7.07
CA THR A 62 5.95 16.99 8.51
C THR A 62 7.31 16.91 9.22
N GLU A 63 8.28 16.22 8.64
CA GLU A 63 9.64 16.13 9.18
C GLU A 63 10.32 17.50 9.24
N ASP A 64 10.20 18.30 8.18
CA ASP A 64 10.75 19.66 8.14
C ASP A 64 10.09 20.54 9.21
N ALA A 65 8.76 20.52 9.31
CA ALA A 65 8.04 21.30 10.32
C ALA A 65 8.38 20.87 11.76
N LEU A 66 8.53 19.57 12.01
CA LEU A 66 8.94 19.05 13.32
C LEU A 66 10.39 19.42 13.64
N ARG A 67 11.28 19.40 12.64
CA ARG A 67 12.68 19.80 12.80
C ARG A 67 12.78 21.28 13.12
N ASP A 68 12.06 22.13 12.40
CA ASP A 68 12.02 23.56 12.69
C ASP A 68 11.51 23.84 14.11
N LEU A 69 10.45 23.14 14.55
CA LEU A 69 9.94 23.24 15.93
C LEU A 69 10.92 22.71 16.98
N TRP A 70 11.75 21.73 16.62
CA TRP A 70 12.72 21.11 17.53
C TRP A 70 14.03 21.92 17.62
N ASP A 71 14.47 22.50 16.51
CA ASP A 71 15.66 23.36 16.41
C ASP A 71 15.37 24.82 16.81
N ASP A 72 14.09 25.21 16.99
CA ASP A 72 13.77 26.52 17.53
C ASP A 72 14.22 26.63 19.00
N SER A 73 15.08 27.61 19.21
CA SER A 73 15.95 27.83 20.37
C SER A 73 15.26 28.02 21.74
N GLU A 74 13.93 27.97 21.79
CA GLU A 74 13.17 28.02 23.06
C GLU A 74 13.06 26.65 23.76
N ASN A 75 13.44 25.53 23.11
CA ASN A 75 13.39 24.20 23.73
C ASN A 75 14.62 23.78 24.56
N HIS A 76 15.62 24.66 24.72
CA HIS A 76 16.76 24.43 25.62
C HIS A 76 16.44 24.61 27.11
N VAL A 77 15.17 24.78 27.48
CA VAL A 77 14.73 24.87 28.89
C VAL A 77 15.11 23.60 29.66
N TRP A 78 15.15 22.45 28.99
CA TRP A 78 15.49 21.15 29.60
C TRP A 78 16.99 20.86 29.65
N ASP A 79 17.83 21.58 28.90
CA ASP A 79 19.29 21.39 28.89
C ASP A 79 20.00 22.00 30.11
N ARG A 80 19.24 22.68 30.99
CA ARG A 80 19.76 23.36 32.19
C ARG A 80 19.41 22.65 33.51
N VAL A 81 18.88 21.43 33.46
CA VAL A 81 18.51 20.62 34.64
C VAL A 81 19.44 19.42 34.80
#